data_AF-A0A090R219-F1
#
_entry.id   AF-A0A090R219-F1
#
_cell.length_a   1.000
_cell.length_b   1.000
_cell.length_c   1.000
_cell.angle_alpha   90.00
_cell.angle_beta   90.00
_cell.angle_gamma   90.00
#
_symmetry.space_group_name_H-M   'P 1'
#
loop_
_entity.id
_entity.type
_entity.pdbx_description
1 polymer ?
#
loop_
_entity_poly.entity_id
_entity_poly.type
_entity_poly.pdbx_seq_one_letter_code
_entity_poly.pdbx_strand_id
1 'polypeptide(L)'
;MIGRVLKLRLTESPPRRGFGTPGETHVYTWLFKLDKNFKASSGFTHIHQIKAVGGPEDKMPTLTYTLRDKNDKKSFDIRFSKFLTQESIASTDLDPFLGEWITVKEIITYGEEGKLEVTLLRKRDQKELLSYKGNLRIWKTKAQFLRPKWGGIYRSLKHADELRDEQVLFADFEMTQL
;
A
#
# COMPACT_ATOMS: atom_id res chain seq x y z
N MET A 1 -6.57 -11.33 -24.36
CA MET A 1 -7.34 -10.36 -23.54
C MET A 1 -6.47 -9.12 -23.41
N ILE A 2 -6.89 -8.01 -24.00
CA ILE A 2 -6.05 -6.83 -24.18
C ILE A 2 -6.01 -6.06 -22.84
N GLY A 3 -4.86 -6.11 -22.16
CA GLY A 3 -4.65 -5.33 -20.93
C GLY A 3 -4.77 -3.84 -21.22
N ARG A 4 -5.68 -3.16 -20.52
CA ARG A 4 -5.80 -1.70 -20.61
C ARG A 4 -4.61 -1.09 -19.87
N VAL A 5 -3.63 -0.59 -20.62
CA VAL A 5 -2.61 0.32 -20.09
C VAL A 5 -3.31 1.64 -19.76
N LEU A 6 -3.53 1.90 -18.47
CA LEU A 6 -4.03 3.20 -18.01
C LEU A 6 -2.90 4.22 -18.13
N LYS A 7 -2.85 4.96 -19.24
CA LYS A 7 -1.93 6.09 -19.43
C LYS A 7 -2.57 7.34 -18.79
N LEU A 8 -2.25 7.61 -17.53
CA LEU A 8 -2.67 8.85 -16.86
C LEU A 8 -2.01 10.06 -17.57
N ARG A 9 -2.79 10.86 -18.30
CA ARG A 9 -2.39 12.18 -18.80
C ARG A 9 -2.73 13.24 -17.75
N LEU A 10 -1.73 14.02 -17.32
CA LEU A 10 -1.79 14.99 -16.22
C LEU A 10 -2.40 16.36 -16.59
N THR A 11 -3.49 16.43 -17.35
CA THR A 11 -4.10 17.74 -17.73
C THR A 11 -5.56 17.94 -17.35
N GLU A 12 -6.16 17.01 -16.60
CA GLU A 12 -7.43 17.23 -15.91
C GLU A 12 -7.33 16.65 -14.51
N SER A 13 -7.91 17.32 -13.51
CA SER A 13 -8.03 16.75 -12.16
C SER A 13 -8.66 15.35 -12.31
N PRO A 14 -7.94 14.26 -11.98
CA PRO A 14 -8.43 12.92 -12.26
C PRO A 14 -9.78 12.75 -11.55
N PRO A 15 -10.76 12.07 -12.17
CA PRO A 15 -12.02 11.80 -11.50
C PRO A 15 -11.71 11.14 -10.16
N ARG A 16 -12.33 11.61 -9.07
CA ARG A 16 -12.09 11.20 -7.66
C ARG A 16 -12.46 9.73 -7.36
N ARG A 17 -12.45 8.86 -8.36
CA ARG A 17 -12.77 7.44 -8.23
C ARG A 17 -11.70 6.78 -7.34
N GLY A 18 -12.17 6.15 -6.26
CA GLY A 18 -11.31 5.46 -5.29
C GLY A 18 -10.72 6.34 -4.19
N PHE A 19 -11.22 7.56 -3.98
CA PHE A 19 -10.92 8.28 -2.73
C PHE A 19 -11.97 7.91 -1.69
N GLY A 20 -11.51 7.56 -0.49
CA GLY A 20 -12.39 7.26 0.63
C GLY A 20 -12.89 8.53 1.31
N THR A 21 -14.19 8.55 1.61
CA THR A 21 -14.85 9.51 2.49
C THR A 21 -15.62 8.78 3.59
N PRO A 22 -15.99 9.43 4.71
CA PRO A 22 -16.60 8.75 5.85
C PRO A 22 -17.88 7.99 5.50
N GLY A 23 -18.00 6.76 6.00
CA GLY A 23 -19.14 5.86 5.77
C GLY A 23 -18.99 4.96 4.54
N GLU A 24 -18.09 5.28 3.61
CA GLU A 24 -17.91 4.49 2.40
C GLU A 24 -17.08 3.22 2.66
N THR A 25 -17.39 2.17 1.90
CA THR A 25 -16.51 1.01 1.79
C THR A 25 -15.98 0.91 0.37
N HIS A 26 -14.66 0.85 0.22
CA HIS A 26 -14.00 0.69 -1.07
C HIS A 26 -13.27 -0.64 -1.12
N VAL A 27 -13.28 -1.26 -2.29
CA VAL A 27 -12.48 -2.43 -2.64
C VAL A 27 -11.47 -1.99 -3.69
N TYR A 28 -10.19 -2.17 -3.38
CA TYR A 28 -9.08 -1.95 -4.29
C TYR A 28 -8.44 -3.30 -4.61
N THR A 29 -8.27 -3.59 -5.90
CA THR A 29 -7.49 -4.74 -6.35
C THR A 29 -6.42 -4.28 -7.32
N TRP A 30 -5.24 -4.90 -7.21
CA TRP A 30 -4.14 -4.65 -8.14
C TRP A 30 -3.12 -5.78 -8.07
N LEU A 31 -2.22 -5.80 -9.04
CA LEU A 31 -1.03 -6.64 -9.04
C LEU A 31 0.21 -5.77 -8.77
N PHE A 32 1.18 -6.30 -8.05
CA PHE A 32 2.54 -5.78 -8.07
C PHE A 32 3.59 -6.88 -8.25
N LYS A 33 4.78 -6.50 -8.68
CA LYS A 33 5.95 -7.37 -8.75
C LYS A 33 7.21 -6.60 -8.36
N LEU A 34 7.95 -7.17 -7.41
CA LEU A 34 9.30 -6.72 -7.05
C LEU A 34 10.32 -7.39 -7.97
N ASP A 35 11.45 -6.73 -8.22
CA ASP A 35 12.59 -7.39 -8.86
C ASP A 35 13.03 -8.62 -8.05
N LYS A 36 13.56 -9.66 -8.72
CA LYS A 36 14.04 -10.87 -8.04
C LYS A 36 15.16 -10.58 -7.04
N ASN A 37 15.95 -9.53 -7.29
CA ASN A 37 17.05 -9.12 -6.45
C ASN A 37 16.72 -7.85 -5.65
N PHE A 38 15.46 -7.47 -5.52
CA PHE A 38 15.04 -6.19 -4.92
C PHE A 38 15.69 -5.95 -3.55
N LYS A 39 16.25 -4.75 -3.34
CA LYS A 39 16.81 -4.32 -2.05
C LYS A 39 15.94 -3.26 -1.38
N ALA A 40 15.35 -3.62 -0.26
CA ALA A 40 14.69 -2.67 0.62
C ALA A 40 15.73 -1.86 1.42
N SER A 41 15.31 -0.70 1.95
CA SER A 41 16.14 0.07 2.88
C SER A 41 16.04 -0.53 4.29
N SER A 42 17.10 -0.39 5.08
CA SER A 42 17.10 -0.67 6.52
C SER A 42 16.15 0.23 7.33
N GLY A 43 15.75 1.38 6.77
CA GLY A 43 14.70 2.22 7.31
C GLY A 43 13.31 1.74 6.88
N PHE A 44 12.80 2.33 5.80
CA PHE A 44 11.52 1.98 5.21
C PHE A 44 11.60 2.09 3.69
N THR A 45 10.86 1.22 3.01
CA THR A 45 10.61 1.28 1.57
C THR A 45 9.11 1.06 1.34
N HIS A 46 8.34 2.13 1.20
CA HIS A 46 6.90 2.05 0.96
C HIS A 46 6.62 1.83 -0.53
N ILE A 47 5.77 0.85 -0.85
CA ILE A 47 5.30 0.57 -2.22
C ILE A 47 3.83 0.91 -2.43
N HIS A 48 3.08 1.11 -1.34
CA HIS A 48 1.68 1.51 -1.35
C HIS A 48 1.36 2.30 -0.07
N GLN A 49 0.44 3.26 -0.18
CA GLN A 49 -0.05 4.05 0.95
C GLN A 49 -1.55 4.34 0.82
N ILE A 50 -2.26 4.36 1.94
CA ILE A 50 -3.47 5.16 2.10
C ILE A 50 -3.09 6.40 2.90
N LYS A 51 -3.36 7.59 2.35
CA LYS A 51 -2.94 8.84 2.97
C LYS A 51 -4.06 9.88 2.93
N ALA A 52 -4.29 10.52 4.08
CA ALA A 52 -5.21 11.64 4.19
C ALA A 52 -4.69 12.87 3.44
N VAL A 53 -5.63 13.68 2.95
CA VAL A 53 -5.38 15.02 2.44
C VAL A 53 -6.09 16.02 3.36
N GLY A 54 -5.32 16.95 3.94
CA GLY A 54 -5.82 17.92 4.90
C GLY A 54 -6.01 17.35 6.31
N GLY A 55 -6.17 18.27 7.27
CA GLY A 55 -6.25 17.95 8.70
C GLY A 55 -4.86 17.81 9.37
N PRO A 56 -4.82 17.80 10.71
CA PRO A 56 -3.56 17.76 11.47
C PRO A 56 -2.77 16.43 11.34
N GLU A 57 -3.40 15.38 10.81
CA GLU A 57 -2.84 14.04 10.72
C GLU A 57 -2.31 13.69 9.32
N ASP A 58 -2.37 14.61 8.36
CA ASP A 58 -2.09 14.35 6.94
C ASP A 58 -0.62 14.06 6.61
N LYS A 59 0.30 14.32 7.54
CA LYS A 59 1.73 14.02 7.37
C LYS A 59 2.01 12.52 7.46
N MET A 60 1.25 11.79 8.29
CA MET A 60 1.44 10.36 8.52
C MET A 60 0.47 9.53 7.65
N PRO A 61 0.95 8.60 6.81
CA PRO A 61 0.07 7.70 6.10
C PRO A 61 -0.79 6.86 7.06
N THR A 62 -2.07 6.70 6.76
CA THR A 62 -3.00 5.85 7.51
C THR A 62 -2.59 4.38 7.42
N LEU A 63 -2.23 3.93 6.21
CA LEU A 63 -1.82 2.57 5.91
C LEU A 63 -0.61 2.61 4.98
N THR A 64 0.34 1.70 5.16
CA THR A 64 1.43 1.50 4.19
C THR A 64 1.76 0.02 4.04
N TYR A 65 2.15 -0.35 2.84
CA TYR A 65 2.90 -1.59 2.61
C TYR A 65 4.37 -1.24 2.57
N THR A 66 5.11 -1.73 3.56
CA THR A 66 6.50 -1.35 3.82
C THR A 66 7.40 -2.55 3.72
N LEU A 67 8.39 -2.45 2.84
CA LEU A 67 9.49 -3.40 2.74
C LEU A 67 10.64 -2.89 3.60
N ARG A 68 11.31 -3.78 4.33
CA ARG A 68 12.48 -3.44 5.15
C ARG A 68 13.54 -4.52 5.03
N ASP A 69 14.79 -4.11 5.17
CA ASP A 69 15.94 -5.01 5.28
C ASP A 69 16.80 -4.57 6.47
N LYS A 70 16.49 -5.09 7.66
CA LYS A 70 17.14 -4.65 8.91
C LYS A 70 17.99 -5.78 9.48
N ASN A 71 19.31 -5.61 9.47
CA ASN A 71 20.28 -6.59 9.97
C ASN A 71 20.03 -7.99 9.36
N ASP A 72 19.98 -8.05 8.03
CA ASP A 72 19.68 -9.26 7.24
C ASP A 72 18.30 -9.89 7.46
N LYS A 73 17.42 -9.23 8.22
CA LYS A 73 16.01 -9.61 8.34
C LYS A 73 15.16 -8.78 7.40
N LYS A 74 14.75 -9.40 6.30
CA LYS A 74 13.85 -8.81 5.31
C LYS A 74 12.40 -9.03 5.71
N SER A 75 11.57 -8.00 5.55
CA SER A 75 10.14 -8.12 5.86
C SER A 75 9.26 -7.34 4.89
N PHE A 76 8.05 -7.88 4.70
CA PHE A 76 6.91 -7.15 4.19
C PHE A 76 5.97 -6.85 5.37
N ASP A 77 5.70 -5.57 5.61
CA ASP A 77 4.85 -5.12 6.71
C ASP A 77 3.63 -4.36 6.19
N ILE A 78 2.46 -4.74 6.67
CA ILE A 78 1.27 -3.89 6.65
C ILE A 78 1.34 -3.05 7.93
N ARG A 79 1.48 -1.73 7.76
CA ARG A 79 1.62 -0.81 8.89
C ARG A 79 0.48 0.20 8.91
N PHE A 80 -0.11 0.40 10.08
CA PHE A 80 -1.24 1.29 10.31
C PHE A 80 -0.87 2.40 11.28
N SER A 81 -1.42 3.60 11.08
CA SER A 81 -1.38 4.68 12.06
C SER A 81 -2.78 5.04 12.52
N LYS A 82 -3.05 4.98 13.82
CA LYS A 82 -4.30 5.52 14.38
C LYS A 82 -4.33 7.05 14.31
N PHE A 83 -3.20 7.67 14.67
CA PHE A 83 -2.98 9.12 14.62
C PHE A 83 -1.69 9.42 13.85
N LEU A 84 -0.65 9.91 14.53
CA LEU A 84 0.65 10.28 13.97
C LEU A 84 1.76 9.25 14.21
N THR A 85 1.44 8.12 14.88
CA THR A 85 2.38 7.02 15.11
C THR A 85 1.93 5.80 14.35
N GLN A 86 2.88 5.08 13.75
CA GLN A 86 2.62 3.92 12.92
C GLN A 86 3.20 2.65 13.53
N GLU A 87 2.43 1.56 13.51
CA GLU A 87 2.82 0.23 13.98
C GLU A 87 2.61 -0.83 12.90
N SER A 88 3.33 -1.95 12.97
CA SER A 88 3.05 -3.10 12.10
C SER A 88 1.86 -3.87 12.66
N ILE A 89 0.80 -4.02 11.86
CA ILE A 89 -0.40 -4.81 12.20
C ILE A 89 -0.38 -6.21 11.58
N ALA A 90 0.45 -6.41 10.56
CA ALA A 90 0.80 -7.72 10.02
C ALA A 90 2.21 -7.66 9.41
N SER A 91 2.96 -8.76 9.49
CA SER A 91 4.33 -8.85 9.00
C SER A 91 4.66 -10.26 8.57
N THR A 92 5.44 -10.42 7.50
CA THR A 92 5.94 -11.71 7.02
C THR A 92 7.32 -11.53 6.38
N ASP A 93 7.97 -12.64 6.06
CA ASP A 93 9.22 -12.65 5.29
C ASP A 93 9.01 -12.05 3.90
N LEU A 94 9.97 -11.26 3.42
CA LEU A 94 9.94 -10.64 2.10
C LEU A 94 10.29 -11.61 0.98
N ASP A 95 11.12 -12.62 1.25
CA ASP A 95 11.68 -13.49 0.21
C ASP A 95 10.62 -14.15 -0.70
N PRO A 96 9.45 -14.62 -0.20
CA PRO A 96 8.39 -15.17 -1.04
C PRO A 96 7.76 -14.20 -2.06
N PHE A 97 8.00 -12.89 -1.95
CA PHE A 97 7.47 -11.85 -2.83
C PHE A 97 8.42 -11.50 -3.99
N LEU A 98 9.70 -11.83 -3.87
CA LEU A 98 10.74 -11.40 -4.82
C LEU A 98 10.58 -12.10 -6.18
N GLY A 99 10.51 -11.31 -7.25
CA GLY A 99 10.37 -11.83 -8.62
C GLY A 99 8.99 -12.44 -8.95
N GLU A 100 8.05 -12.41 -8.02
CA GLU A 100 6.71 -12.98 -8.17
C GLU A 100 5.66 -11.89 -8.42
N TRP A 101 4.63 -12.22 -9.19
CA TRP A 101 3.44 -11.37 -9.28
C TRP A 101 2.54 -11.64 -8.08
N ILE A 102 2.16 -10.59 -7.37
CA ILE A 102 1.35 -10.65 -6.16
C ILE A 102 0.02 -9.95 -6.42
N THR A 103 -1.08 -10.67 -6.22
CA THR A 103 -2.43 -10.12 -6.23
C THR A 103 -2.75 -9.54 -4.87
N VAL A 104 -3.14 -8.28 -4.85
CA VAL A 104 -3.62 -7.59 -3.66
C VAL A 104 -5.12 -7.39 -3.77
N LYS A 105 -5.82 -7.67 -2.66
CA LYS A 105 -7.17 -7.19 -2.41
C LYS A 105 -7.18 -6.44 -1.08
N GLU A 106 -7.66 -5.21 -1.11
CA GLU A 106 -7.77 -4.34 0.06
C GLU A 106 -9.21 -3.80 0.13
N ILE A 107 -9.92 -4.12 1.21
CA ILE A 107 -11.26 -3.63 1.50
C ILE A 107 -11.16 -2.67 2.68
N ILE A 108 -11.57 -1.43 2.49
CA ILE A 108 -11.48 -0.38 3.50
C ILE A 108 -12.85 0.24 3.73
N THR A 109 -13.34 0.17 4.97
CA THR A 109 -14.46 0.98 5.43
C THR A 109 -13.91 2.24 6.12
N TYR A 110 -14.18 3.40 5.55
CA TYR A 110 -13.67 4.68 6.02
C TYR A 110 -14.54 5.22 7.16
N GLY A 111 -13.96 5.39 8.33
CA GLY A 111 -14.67 5.94 9.48
C GLY A 111 -13.78 6.02 10.72
N GLU A 112 -14.25 6.74 11.72
CA GLU A 112 -13.67 6.72 13.07
C GLU A 112 -13.76 5.30 13.68
N GLU A 113 -14.81 4.56 13.32
CA GLU A 113 -15.01 3.13 13.57
C GLU A 113 -14.95 2.34 12.26
N GLY A 114 -13.83 2.45 11.56
CA GLY A 114 -13.60 1.82 10.26
C GLY A 114 -13.15 0.36 10.34
N LYS A 115 -12.90 -0.21 9.16
CA LYS A 115 -12.45 -1.61 9.01
C LYS A 115 -11.42 -1.71 7.89
N LEU A 116 -10.50 -2.65 8.05
CA LEU A 116 -9.52 -3.03 7.04
C LEU A 116 -9.54 -4.55 6.88
N GLU A 117 -9.62 -5.01 5.64
CA GLU A 117 -9.36 -6.38 5.24
C GLU A 117 -8.38 -6.37 4.07
N VAL A 118 -7.26 -7.09 4.22
CA VAL A 118 -6.20 -7.17 3.23
C VAL A 118 -5.85 -8.63 2.98
N THR A 119 -5.65 -8.99 1.72
CA THR A 119 -5.12 -10.28 1.30
C THR A 119 -4.07 -10.07 0.22
N LEU A 120 -2.89 -10.69 0.40
CA LEU A 120 -1.82 -10.76 -0.59
C LEU A 120 -1.61 -12.22 -1.01
N LEU A 121 -1.89 -12.52 -2.27
CA LEU A 121 -1.77 -13.85 -2.86
C LEU A 121 -0.66 -13.87 -3.92
N ARG A 122 0.20 -14.89 -3.92
CA ARG A 122 1.09 -15.13 -5.04
C ARG A 122 0.29 -15.60 -6.24
N LYS A 123 0.34 -14.85 -7.36
CA LYS A 123 -0.49 -15.09 -8.54
C LYS A 123 -0.28 -16.47 -9.17
N ARG A 124 0.95 -17.00 -9.12
CA ARG A 124 1.31 -18.27 -9.77
C ARG A 124 0.54 -19.48 -9.23
N ASP A 125 0.33 -19.54 -7.93
CA ASP A 125 -0.23 -20.70 -7.23
C ASP A 125 -1.33 -20.36 -6.22
N GLN A 126 -1.74 -19.08 -6.18
CA GLN A 126 -2.74 -18.56 -5.25
C GLN A 126 -2.39 -18.76 -3.77
N LYS A 127 -1.10 -18.98 -3.46
CA LYS A 127 -0.63 -19.08 -2.08
C LYS A 127 -0.83 -17.75 -1.37
N GLU A 128 -1.52 -17.75 -0.23
CA GLU A 128 -1.58 -16.60 0.66
C GLU A 128 -0.20 -16.35 1.29
N LEU A 129 0.32 -15.14 1.10
CA LEU A 129 1.60 -14.72 1.67
C LEU A 129 1.43 -13.87 2.92
N LEU A 130 0.36 -13.07 2.96
CA LEU A 130 0.02 -12.21 4.09
C LEU A 130 -1.47 -11.83 4.04
N SER A 131 -2.12 -11.80 5.19
CA SER A 131 -3.47 -11.28 5.34
C SER A 131 -3.63 -10.50 6.64
N TYR A 132 -4.63 -9.63 6.69
CA TYR A 132 -5.03 -8.91 7.89
C TYR A 132 -6.53 -8.61 7.83
N LYS A 133 -7.20 -8.69 8.99
CA LYS A 133 -8.59 -8.25 9.15
C LYS A 133 -8.79 -7.65 10.53
N GLY A 134 -9.34 -6.44 10.60
CA GLY A 134 -9.56 -5.78 11.89
C GLY A 134 -10.39 -4.50 11.81
N ASN A 135 -10.96 -4.13 12.95
CA ASN A 135 -11.61 -2.83 13.15
C ASN A 135 -10.53 -1.79 13.48
N LEU A 136 -10.50 -0.68 12.75
CA LEU A 136 -9.47 0.35 12.86
C LEU A 136 -10.09 1.74 12.68
N ARG A 137 -9.50 2.74 13.34
CA ARG A 137 -9.83 4.14 13.06
C ARG A 137 -9.20 4.56 11.73
N ILE A 138 -9.88 4.31 10.62
CA ILE A 138 -9.36 4.61 9.28
C ILE A 138 -9.41 6.12 9.00
N TRP A 139 -10.48 6.80 9.41
CA TRP A 139 -10.64 8.22 9.13
C TRP A 139 -9.71 9.09 9.98
N LYS A 140 -9.21 10.17 9.38
CA LYS A 140 -8.29 11.11 10.00
C LYS A 140 -9.02 12.41 10.34
N THR A 141 -8.70 12.99 11.50
CA THR A 141 -9.41 14.18 11.99
C THR A 141 -9.35 15.31 10.97
N LYS A 142 -10.51 15.86 10.59
CA LYS A 142 -10.64 16.96 9.61
C LYS A 142 -9.97 16.70 8.25
N ALA A 143 -9.76 15.44 7.87
CA ALA A 143 -9.33 15.12 6.52
C ALA A 143 -10.41 15.49 5.50
N GLN A 144 -10.00 15.88 4.30
CA GLN A 144 -10.91 16.13 3.19
C GLN A 144 -11.31 14.81 2.51
N PHE A 145 -10.34 13.91 2.36
CA PHE A 145 -10.49 12.54 1.84
C PHE A 145 -9.22 11.75 2.15
N LEU A 146 -9.32 10.43 2.09
CA LEU A 146 -8.15 9.54 2.07
C LEU A 146 -7.99 9.00 0.65
N ARG A 147 -6.77 9.06 0.12
CA ARG A 147 -6.47 8.52 -1.22
C ARG A 147 -5.51 7.34 -1.14
N PRO A 148 -5.73 6.30 -1.94
CA PRO A 148 -4.71 5.32 -2.21
C PRO A 148 -3.62 5.92 -3.10
N LYS A 149 -2.39 5.47 -2.91
CA LYS A 149 -1.22 5.86 -3.68
C LYS A 149 -0.45 4.63 -4.12
N TRP A 150 -0.20 4.57 -5.43
CA TRP A 150 0.65 3.59 -6.09
C TRP A 150 1.66 4.32 -6.97
N GLY A 151 2.58 3.57 -7.59
CA GLY A 151 3.39 4.11 -8.69
C GLY A 151 4.72 4.77 -8.29
N GLY A 152 5.27 4.45 -7.12
CA GLY A 152 6.63 4.84 -6.79
C GLY A 152 7.13 4.22 -5.48
N ILE A 153 8.44 4.01 -5.41
CA ILE A 153 9.10 3.62 -4.16
C ILE A 153 9.34 4.89 -3.34
N TYR A 154 8.66 5.02 -2.20
CA TYR A 154 8.95 6.06 -1.22
C TYR A 154 9.78 5.46 -0.09
N ARG A 155 11.07 5.77 -0.03
CA ARG A 155 12.01 5.13 0.89
C ARG A 155 12.87 6.10 1.66
N SER A 156 13.41 5.62 2.78
CA SER A 156 14.44 6.32 3.56
C SER A 156 15.74 6.44 2.76
N LEU A 157 16.37 7.62 2.82
CA LEU A 157 17.69 7.88 2.23
C LEU A 157 18.83 7.90 3.27
N LYS A 158 18.56 7.46 4.51
CA LYS A 158 19.58 7.46 5.58
C LYS A 158 20.81 6.60 5.27
N HIS A 159 20.67 5.59 4.42
CA HIS A 159 21.72 4.66 4.00
C HIS A 159 21.74 4.60 2.47
N ALA A 160 21.91 5.77 1.83
CA ALA A 160 21.72 5.91 0.39
C ALA A 160 22.74 5.14 -0.46
N ASP A 161 23.93 4.93 0.09
CA ASP A 161 25.03 4.14 -0.47
C ASP A 161 24.71 2.65 -0.64
N GLU A 162 23.77 2.13 0.14
CA GLU A 162 23.29 0.74 0.05
C GLU A 162 22.17 0.58 -1.00
N LEU A 163 21.60 1.70 -1.47
CA LEU A 163 20.44 1.72 -2.37
C LEU A 163 20.85 1.57 -3.83
N ARG A 164 19.96 0.95 -4.60
CA ARG A 164 20.03 0.89 -6.06
C ARG A 164 18.77 1.47 -6.67
N ASP A 165 18.79 1.67 -7.98
CA ASP A 165 17.61 2.03 -8.74
C ASP A 165 16.65 0.83 -8.85
N GLU A 166 15.90 0.62 -7.76
CA GLU A 166 14.93 -0.46 -7.68
C GLU A 166 13.63 -0.10 -8.43
N GLN A 167 13.01 -1.11 -9.03
CA GLN A 167 11.73 -0.96 -9.73
C GLN A 167 10.66 -1.83 -9.07
N VAL A 168 9.43 -1.30 -9.05
CA VAL A 168 8.23 -2.07 -8.72
C VAL A 168 7.28 -1.94 -9.89
N LEU A 169 6.88 -3.08 -10.44
CA LEU A 169 5.89 -3.13 -11.50
C LEU A 169 4.49 -3.20 -10.87
N PHE A 170 3.53 -2.55 -11.50
CA PHE A 170 2.14 -2.59 -11.10
C PHE A 170 1.24 -2.87 -12.32
N ALA A 171 0.15 -3.60 -12.11
CA ALA A 171 -0.79 -3.95 -13.18
C ALA A 171 -2.21 -4.18 -12.63
N ASP A 172 -3.18 -4.28 -13.54
CA ASP A 172 -4.56 -4.75 -13.29
C ASP A 172 -5.28 -4.07 -12.12
N PHE A 173 -5.24 -2.73 -12.10
CA PHE A 173 -5.94 -1.94 -11.09
C PHE A 173 -7.46 -1.94 -11.30
N GLU A 174 -8.18 -2.22 -10.22
CA GLU A 174 -9.62 -2.03 -10.11
C GLU A 174 -9.95 -1.33 -8.79
N MET A 175 -10.93 -0.43 -8.82
CA MET A 175 -11.39 0.32 -7.66
C MET A 175 -12.91 0.40 -7.70
N THR A 176 -13.56 -0.14 -6.68
CA THR A 176 -15.01 -0.23 -6.59
C THR A 176 -15.47 0.26 -5.22
N GLN A 177 -16.41 1.20 -5.22
CA GLN A 177 -17.14 1.58 -4.00
C GLN A 177 -18.37 0.67 -3.87
N LEU A 178 -18.58 0.11 -2.68
CA LEU A 178 -19.74 -0.73 -2.35
C LEU A 178 -20.95 0.10 -1.92
#